data_AF-A0A2V6BFZ1-F1
#
_entry.id   AF-A0A2V6BFZ1-F1
#
_cell.length_a   1.000
_cell.length_b   1.000
_cell.length_c   1.000
_cell.angle_alpha   90.00
_cell.angle_beta   90.00
_cell.angle_gamma   90.00
#
_symmetry.space_group_name_H-M   'P 1'
#
loop_
_entity.id
_entity.type
_entity.pdbx_description
1 polymer ?
#
loop_
_entity_poly.entity_id
_entity_poly.type
_entity_poly.pdbx_seq_one_letter_code
_entity_poly.pdbx_strand_id
1 'polypeptide(L)'
;DIPEVVLGQLGNRVQHALRAFTPRDQKAVKAAAETFRQNPTLKVETVLTELAVGEALVSMLDENGSPQIVERAKIVPPRSEVGAITADQRKQIIS
;
A
#
# COMPACT_ATOMS: atom_id res chain seq x y z
N ASP A 1 -5.26 -2.75 -14.38
CA ASP A 1 -4.07 -2.06 -14.90
C ASP A 1 -4.32 -0.57 -15.00
N ILE A 2 -3.55 0.21 -14.24
CA ILE A 2 -3.57 1.68 -14.30
C ILE A 2 -2.52 2.09 -15.35
N PRO A 3 -2.83 3.00 -16.29
CA PRO A 3 -1.86 3.48 -17.26
C PRO A 3 -0.62 4.08 -16.58
N GLU A 4 0.56 3.86 -17.16
CA GLU A 4 1.84 4.30 -16.59
C GLU A 4 1.89 5.82 -16.33
N VAL A 5 1.28 6.61 -17.22
CA VAL A 5 1.15 8.07 -17.07
C VAL A 5 0.36 8.48 -15.82
N VAL A 6 -0.65 7.69 -15.43
CA VAL A 6 -1.43 7.94 -14.20
C VAL A 6 -0.69 7.36 -13.00
N LEU A 7 -0.08 6.19 -13.15
CA LEU A 7 0.70 5.56 -12.08
C LEU A 7 1.85 6.47 -11.62
N GLY A 8 2.51 7.17 -12.55
CA GLY A 8 3.57 8.13 -12.27
C GLY A 8 3.12 9.37 -11.49
N GLN A 9 1.82 9.68 -11.48
CA GLN A 9 1.25 10.79 -10.69
C GLN A 9 0.94 10.38 -9.24
N LEU A 10 0.90 9.09 -8.93
CA LEU A 10 0.61 8.60 -7.59
C LEU A 10 1.85 8.71 -6.70
N GLY A 11 1.94 9.82 -5.97
CA GLY A 11 3.05 10.10 -5.04
C GLY A 11 3.01 9.24 -3.77
N ASN A 12 1.82 8.97 -3.24
CA ASN A 12 1.63 8.02 -2.14
C ASN A 12 1.34 6.64 -2.70
N ARG A 13 2.07 5.64 -2.21
CA ARG A 13 1.97 4.25 -2.67
C ARG A 13 1.84 3.29 -1.51
N VAL A 14 0.85 2.43 -1.59
CA VAL A 14 0.61 1.31 -0.68
C VAL A 14 0.38 0.07 -1.53
N GLN A 15 1.39 -0.78 -1.65
CA GLN A 15 1.35 -1.97 -2.48
C GLN A 15 1.32 -3.22 -1.61
N HIS A 16 0.20 -3.94 -1.66
CA HIS A 16 0.07 -5.26 -1.06
C HIS A 16 0.75 -6.33 -1.92
N ALA A 17 0.85 -7.54 -1.36
CA ALA A 17 1.46 -8.69 -2.01
C ALA A 17 0.99 -8.89 -3.45
N LEU A 18 1.94 -9.01 -4.38
CA LEU A 18 1.68 -9.45 -5.74
C LEU A 18 2.05 -10.92 -5.87
N ARG A 19 1.13 -11.71 -6.42
CA ARG A 19 1.35 -13.13 -6.66
C ARG A 19 1.87 -13.32 -8.08
N ALA A 20 3.13 -13.71 -8.18
CA ALA A 20 3.77 -13.97 -9.47
C ALA A 20 3.92 -15.47 -9.74
N PHE A 21 3.00 -16.02 -10.53
CA PHE A 21 3.02 -17.44 -10.92
C PHE A 21 3.37 -17.64 -12.40
N THR A 22 3.23 -16.61 -13.22
CA THR A 22 3.58 -16.62 -14.64
C THR A 22 4.74 -15.66 -14.94
N PRO A 23 5.46 -15.83 -16.07
CA PRO A 23 6.46 -14.86 -16.51
C PRO A 23 5.90 -13.45 -16.71
N ARG A 24 4.62 -13.33 -17.06
CA ARG A 24 3.93 -12.04 -17.17
C ARG A 24 3.81 -11.36 -15.81
N ASP A 25 3.44 -12.12 -14.78
CA ASP A 25 3.31 -11.58 -13.42
C ASP A 25 4.66 -11.18 -12.84
N GLN A 26 5.72 -11.94 -13.12
CA GLN A 26 7.08 -11.59 -12.69
C GLN A 26 7.51 -10.24 -13.29
N LYS A 27 7.21 -9.99 -14.58
CA LYS A 27 7.46 -8.68 -15.19
C LYS A 27 6.65 -7.57 -14.52
N ALA A 28 5.40 -7.84 -14.15
CA ALA A 28 4.56 -6.87 -13.44
C ALA A 28 5.10 -6.56 -12.03
N VAL A 29 5.57 -7.58 -11.30
CA VAL A 29 6.23 -7.42 -9.99
C VAL A 29 7.47 -6.55 -10.11
N LYS A 30 8.33 -6.83 -11.10
CA LYS A 30 9.54 -6.06 -11.34
C LYS A 30 9.24 -4.60 -11.69
N ALA A 31 8.32 -4.38 -12.63
CA ALA A 31 7.89 -3.03 -12.99
C ALA A 31 7.34 -2.27 -11.79
N ALA A 32 6.48 -2.89 -10.98
CA ALA A 32 5.95 -2.27 -9.76
C ALA A 32 7.06 -1.93 -8.76
N ALA A 33 8.03 -2.82 -8.56
CA ALA A 33 9.15 -2.61 -7.66
C ALA A 33 10.07 -1.45 -8.10
N GLU A 34 10.26 -1.27 -9.41
CA GLU A 34 11.06 -0.18 -9.99
C GLU A 34 10.41 1.20 -9.80
N THR A 35 9.08 1.26 -9.62
CA THR A 35 8.40 2.54 -9.39
C THR A 35 8.65 3.13 -8.00
N PHE A 36 9.10 2.33 -7.03
CA PHE A 36 9.39 2.81 -5.68
C PHE A 36 10.75 3.50 -5.58
N ARG A 37 10.85 4.47 -4.65
CA ARG A 37 12.16 4.97 -4.22
C ARG A 37 12.89 3.85 -3.48
N GLN A 38 13.99 3.40 -4.06
CA GLN A 38 14.72 2.21 -3.64
C GLN A 38 15.25 2.33 -2.21
N ASN A 39 15.20 1.21 -1.49
CA ASN A 39 15.69 1.10 -0.13
C ASN A 39 16.97 0.24 -0.11
N PRO A 40 18.14 0.75 0.34
CA PRO A 40 19.38 -0.01 0.37
C PRO A 40 19.33 -1.27 1.24
N THR A 41 18.46 -1.30 2.25
CA THR A 41 18.34 -2.42 3.20
C THR A 41 17.25 -3.42 2.81
N LEU A 42 16.44 -3.10 1.78
CA LEU A 42 15.26 -3.88 1.40
C LEU A 42 15.18 -4.08 -0.11
N LYS A 43 15.17 -5.35 -0.54
CA LYS A 43 14.94 -5.72 -1.93
C LYS A 43 13.45 -5.71 -2.23
N VAL A 44 12.96 -4.60 -2.78
CA VAL A 44 11.55 -4.32 -3.08
C VAL A 44 10.89 -5.48 -3.84
N GLU A 45 11.53 -5.97 -4.91
CA GLU A 45 11.02 -7.05 -5.76
C GLU A 45 10.79 -8.35 -4.96
N THR A 46 11.77 -8.73 -4.13
CA THR A 46 11.68 -9.94 -3.28
C THR A 46 10.61 -9.78 -2.22
N VAL A 47 10.56 -8.62 -1.55
CA VAL A 47 9.55 -8.39 -0.51
C VAL A 47 8.15 -8.42 -1.09
N LEU A 48 7.93 -7.86 -2.28
CA LEU A 48 6.61 -7.80 -2.91
C LEU A 48 5.93 -9.17 -3.07
N THR A 49 6.71 -10.23 -3.25
CA THR A 49 6.21 -11.61 -3.41
C THR A 49 6.07 -12.34 -2.06
N GLU A 50 6.86 -11.93 -1.06
CA GLU A 50 6.91 -12.52 0.29
C GLU A 50 5.94 -11.89 1.30
N LEU A 51 5.32 -10.75 0.98
CA LEU A 51 4.34 -10.08 1.84
C LEU A 51 3.21 -11.03 2.26
N ALA A 52 2.95 -11.07 3.58
CA ALA A 52 1.84 -11.81 4.16
C ALA A 52 0.56 -10.94 4.24
N VAL A 53 -0.54 -11.55 4.68
CA VAL A 53 -1.80 -10.83 4.92
C VAL A 53 -1.58 -9.79 6.01
N GLY A 54 -2.05 -8.56 5.75
CA GLY A 54 -1.86 -7.43 6.67
C GLY A 54 -0.50 -6.76 6.53
N GLU A 55 0.26 -7.04 5.47
CA GLU A 55 1.51 -6.34 5.16
C GLU A 55 1.46 -5.68 3.79
N ALA A 56 2.17 -4.55 3.67
CA ALA A 56 2.35 -3.84 2.41
C ALA A 56 3.71 -3.16 2.34
N LEU A 57 4.15 -2.86 1.13
CA LEU A 57 5.17 -1.85 0.89
C LEU A 57 4.54 -0.47 0.84
N VAL A 58 5.08 0.46 1.61
CA VAL A 58 4.54 1.80 1.81
C VAL A 58 5.61 2.82 1.49
N SER A 59 5.25 3.80 0.67
CA SER A 59 6.03 5.00 0.39
C SER A 59 5.06 6.17 0.40
N MET A 60 5.33 7.15 1.26
CA MET A 60 4.51 8.34 1.41
C MET A 60 5.30 9.57 0.97
N LEU A 61 4.61 10.63 0.61
CA LEU A 61 5.23 11.91 0.31
C LEU A 61 5.76 12.56 1.59
N ASP A 62 6.93 13.17 1.49
CA ASP A 62 7.45 14.09 2.52
C ASP A 62 6.79 15.48 2.43
N GLU A 63 7.22 16.40 3.30
CA GLU A 63 6.72 17.78 3.36
C GLU A 63 6.94 18.56 2.05
N ASN A 64 7.89 18.15 1.23
CA ASN A 64 8.21 18.75 -0.06
C ASN A 64 7.49 18.06 -1.22
N GLY A 65 6.61 17.09 -0.95
CA GLY A 65 5.90 16.31 -1.96
C GLY A 65 6.78 15.30 -2.69
N SER A 66 7.96 14.96 -2.15
CA SER A 66 8.84 13.93 -2.70
C SER A 66 8.56 12.56 -2.06
N PRO A 67 8.47 11.47 -2.84
CA PRO A 67 8.30 10.14 -2.27
C PRO A 67 9.46 9.77 -1.33
N GLN A 68 9.11 9.28 -0.14
CA GLN A 68 10.08 8.72 0.81
C GLN A 68 10.54 7.32 0.39
N ILE A 69 11.66 6.89 0.97
CA ILE A 69 12.18 5.53 0.77
C ILE A 69 11.09 4.52 1.15
N VAL A 70 10.91 3.50 0.33
CA VAL A 70 9.88 2.48 0.58
C VAL A 70 10.24 1.61 1.79
N GLU A 71 9.24 1.31 2.60
CA GLU A 71 9.38 0.43 3.76
C GLU A 71 8.31 -0.67 3.76
N ARG A 72 8.61 -1.78 4.44
CA ARG A 72 7.62 -2.82 4.75
C ARG A 72 6.86 -2.40 6.01
N ALA A 73 5.56 -2.28 5.90
CA ALA A 73 4.68 -1.90 7.00
C ALA A 73 3.62 -2.96 7.27
N LYS A 74 3.21 -3.06 8.54
CA LYS A 74 1.98 -3.76 8.93
C LYS A 74 0.80 -2.81 8.77
N ILE A 75 -0.24 -3.29 8.09
CA ILE A 75 -1.46 -2.54 7.82
C ILE A 75 -2.48 -2.89 8.90
N VAL A 76 -2.86 -1.88 9.69
CA VAL A 76 -3.93 -2.01 10.67
C VAL A 76 -5.26 -2.09 9.90
N PRO A 77 -6.09 -3.11 10.15
CA PRO A 77 -7.39 -3.19 9.50
C PRO A 77 -8.28 -2.01 9.91
N PRO A 78 -9.15 -1.51 9.03
CA PRO A 78 -10.13 -0.51 9.41
C PRO A 78 -11.00 -1.06 10.54
N ARG A 79 -11.22 -0.24 11.58
CA ARG A 79 -12.21 -0.56 12.61
C ARG A 79 -13.58 -0.24 12.03
N SER A 80 -14.33 -1.28 11.69
CA SER A 80 -15.71 -1.15 11.22
C SER A 80 -16.65 -1.56 12.34
N GLU A 81 -17.66 -0.74 12.61
CA GLU A 81 -18.83 -1.16 13.39
C GLU A 81 -19.91 -1.59 12.38
N VAL A 82 -20.22 -2.89 12.35
CA VAL A 82 -21.28 -3.42 11.48
C VAL A 82 -22.56 -3.51 12.30
N GLY A 83 -23.50 -2.61 12.07
CA GLY A 83 -24.77 -2.56 12.78
C GLY A 83 -25.29 -1.14 12.94
N ALA A 84 -26.50 -1.01 13.50
CA ALA A 84 -27.00 0.29 13.92
C ALA A 84 -26.24 0.74 15.17
N ILE A 85 -25.89 2.02 15.22
CA ILE A 85 -25.31 2.63 16.44
C ILE A 85 -26.27 2.42 17.62
N THR A 86 -25.71 2.25 18.82
CA THR A 86 -26.49 2.16 20.05
C THR A 86 -27.28 3.44 20.31
N ALA A 87 -28.35 3.36 21.09
CA ALA A 87 -29.13 4.53 21.48
C ALA A 87 -28.28 5.60 22.20
N ASP A 88 -27.24 5.18 22.93
CA ASP A 88 -26.32 6.07 23.63
C ASP A 88 -25.34 6.75 22.67
N GLN A 89 -24.74 6.00 21.72
CA GLN A 89 -23.93 6.61 20.66
C GLN A 89 -24.76 7.60 19.83
N ARG A 90 -26.02 7.29 19.53
CA ARG A 90 -26.93 8.20 18.81
C ARG A 90 -27.17 9.51 19.56
N LYS A 91 -27.35 9.46 20.89
CA LYS A 91 -27.51 10.68 21.70
C LYS A 91 -26.26 11.55 21.66
N GLN A 92 -25.08 10.96 21.76
CA GLN A 92 -23.79 11.69 21.71
C GLN A 92 -23.51 12.36 20.36
N ILE A 93 -24.00 11.78 19.25
CA ILE A 93 -23.78 12.32 17.90
C ILE A 93 -24.78 13.45 17.57
N ILE A 94 -26.00 13.38 18.12
CA ILE A 94 -27.08 14.34 17.83
C ILE A 94 -27.03 15.58 18.74
N SER A 95 -26.43 15.49 19.93
CA SER A 95 -26.23 16.62 20.84
C SER A 95 -25.01 17.45 20.48
#